data_AF-A0AAD8EUB7-F1
#
_entry.id   AF-A0AAD8EUB7-F1
#
_cell.length_a   1.000
_cell.length_b   1.000
_cell.length_c   1.000
_cell.angle_alpha   90.00
_cell.angle_beta   90.00
_cell.angle_gamma   90.00
#
_symmetry.space_group_name_H-M   'P 1'
#
loop_
_entity.id
_entity.type
_entity.pdbx_description
1 polymer ?
#
loop_
_entity_poly.entity_id
_entity_poly.type
_entity_poly.pdbx_seq_one_letter_code
_entity_poly.pdbx_strand_id
1 'polypeptide(L)'
;MSDFKEVLGLPVAQCNAPYEDRGALTMRVGIPHRSGGLAAHAFRSGYQAMVSANAFYDRKRRAFRIPDATDLSEVDFALDSAGFMAIALWKAHGTQDGMAGVYPWSLSEYLAFATQVGASWYAAPDLCCEPEVAGSAHEIDYRVRATATLLEATLRQLWVWQNEVAKQCNARTVANMLPPPIPILQGWRPADYLRSLELTMQVWRRWEPWIAPPALIGIGSVCRRALHHRDHGLMAVLAELEGRLPEGARLHLFGVKGACLEEVRKLPWVGSIDSMAFDVGARRAALIEGKSNTIQHRAKEMTRWMIERRCA
;
A
#
# COMPACT_ATOMS: atom_id res chain seq x y z
N MET A 1 5.66 -25.50 -0.55
CA MET A 1 5.44 -25.76 -1.99
C MET A 1 3.95 -25.92 -2.18
N SER A 2 3.31 -24.94 -2.80
CA SER A 2 1.86 -24.98 -3.05
C SER A 2 1.62 -25.47 -4.47
N ASP A 3 0.92 -26.59 -4.62
CA ASP A 3 0.42 -27.08 -5.90
C ASP A 3 -0.67 -26.12 -6.39
N PHE A 4 -0.38 -25.37 -7.45
CA PHE A 4 -1.40 -24.60 -8.16
C PHE A 4 -2.28 -25.59 -8.94
N LYS A 5 -3.55 -25.72 -8.57
CA LYS A 5 -4.52 -26.53 -9.34
C LYS A 5 -4.88 -25.77 -10.62
N GLU A 6 -4.43 -26.23 -11.77
CA GLU A 6 -4.73 -25.57 -13.04
C GLU A 6 -6.20 -25.77 -13.45
N VAL A 7 -6.88 -24.69 -13.83
CA VAL A 7 -8.12 -24.75 -14.62
C VAL A 7 -7.85 -23.96 -15.89
N LEU A 8 -7.73 -24.65 -17.02
CA LEU A 8 -7.58 -24.03 -18.35
C LEU A 8 -6.39 -23.05 -18.47
N GLY A 9 -5.25 -23.36 -17.83
CA GLY A 9 -4.03 -22.52 -17.86
C GLY A 9 -4.08 -21.27 -16.97
N LEU A 10 -5.21 -21.01 -16.29
CA LEU A 10 -5.32 -19.93 -15.33
C LEU A 10 -4.80 -20.37 -13.95
N PRO A 11 -4.08 -19.48 -13.24
CA PRO A 11 -3.74 -19.72 -11.85
C PRO A 11 -5.00 -19.65 -10.97
N VAL A 12 -5.08 -20.55 -9.99
CA VAL A 12 -6.12 -20.53 -8.94
C VAL A 12 -5.46 -20.34 -7.58
N ALA A 13 -6.25 -19.91 -6.59
CA ALA A 13 -5.81 -19.67 -5.23
C ALA A 13 -4.59 -18.73 -5.16
N GLN A 14 -4.56 -17.71 -6.03
CA GLN A 14 -3.46 -16.75 -6.05
C GLN A 14 -3.41 -15.93 -4.76
N CYS A 15 -2.22 -15.83 -4.18
CA CYS A 15 -1.96 -15.02 -3.01
C CYS A 15 -1.63 -13.58 -3.42
N ASN A 16 -2.16 -12.59 -2.71
CA ASN A 16 -2.01 -11.17 -3.03
C ASN A 16 -0.77 -10.50 -2.43
N ALA A 17 -0.05 -11.20 -1.57
CA ALA A 17 1.26 -10.78 -1.09
C ALA A 17 2.10 -12.02 -0.74
N PRO A 18 3.41 -12.04 -1.07
CA PRO A 18 4.31 -13.02 -0.52
C PRO A 18 4.48 -12.71 0.96
N TYR A 19 3.97 -13.58 1.82
CA TYR A 19 4.16 -13.41 3.25
C TYR A 19 5.30 -14.32 3.73
N GLU A 20 6.46 -13.72 3.98
CA GLU A 20 7.62 -14.36 4.60
C GLU A 20 7.58 -14.18 6.13
N ASP A 21 7.92 -15.29 6.79
CA ASP A 21 8.04 -15.57 8.23
C ASP A 21 6.91 -15.11 9.17
N ARG A 22 6.17 -16.09 9.71
CA ARG A 22 4.93 -15.97 10.49
C ARG A 22 5.10 -15.35 11.90
N GLY A 23 6.30 -14.89 12.26
CA GLY A 23 6.61 -14.48 13.64
C GLY A 23 6.81 -12.99 13.89
N ALA A 24 7.10 -12.16 12.87
CA ALA A 24 7.57 -10.79 13.10
C ALA A 24 6.76 -9.71 12.33
N LEU A 25 6.80 -8.49 12.88
CA LEU A 25 6.31 -7.28 12.23
C LEU A 25 7.39 -6.75 11.28
N THR A 26 7.04 -6.60 10.00
CA THR A 26 7.92 -5.96 9.02
C THR A 26 7.77 -4.44 9.03
N MET A 27 8.86 -3.73 9.33
CA MET A 27 8.93 -2.27 9.17
C MET A 27 9.52 -1.91 7.81
N ARG A 28 8.77 -1.16 7.00
CA ARG A 28 9.19 -0.66 5.69
C ARG A 28 9.54 0.84 5.77
N VAL A 29 10.71 1.23 5.23
CA VAL A 29 11.06 2.65 5.11
C VAL A 29 10.35 3.28 3.92
N GLY A 30 9.68 4.42 4.14
CA GLY A 30 9.09 5.19 3.05
C GLY A 30 10.18 5.88 2.24
N ILE A 31 10.27 5.57 0.94
CA ILE A 31 11.22 6.21 0.01
C ILE A 31 10.42 7.13 -0.92
N PRO A 32 10.66 8.45 -0.89
CA PRO A 32 9.87 9.41 -1.68
C PRO A 32 10.27 9.48 -3.16
N HIS A 33 11.27 8.70 -3.58
CA HIS A 33 11.87 8.76 -4.91
C HIS A 33 11.89 7.38 -5.56
N ARG A 34 11.81 7.36 -6.89
CA ARG A 34 11.94 6.13 -7.70
C ARG A 34 13.36 5.59 -7.86
N SER A 35 14.37 6.35 -7.41
CA SER A 35 15.80 5.99 -7.45
C SER A 35 16.63 6.92 -6.56
N GLY A 36 17.95 6.66 -6.49
CA GLY A 36 18.93 7.56 -5.89
C GLY A 36 19.36 7.17 -4.48
N GLY A 37 20.10 8.07 -3.81
CA GLY A 37 20.90 7.70 -2.64
C GLY A 37 20.11 7.18 -1.43
N LEU A 38 18.82 7.48 -1.29
CA LEU A 38 17.97 6.87 -0.24
C LEU A 38 17.64 5.40 -0.54
N ALA A 39 17.34 5.07 -1.81
CA ALA A 39 17.14 3.68 -2.23
C ALA A 39 18.43 2.89 -2.09
N ALA A 40 19.55 3.46 -2.55
CA ALA A 40 20.87 2.86 -2.39
C ALA A 40 21.24 2.61 -0.91
N HIS A 41 20.83 3.52 -0.02
CA HIS A 41 21.06 3.36 1.43
C HIS A 41 20.19 2.27 2.03
N ALA A 42 18.90 2.19 1.66
CA ALA A 42 18.00 1.14 2.11
C ALA A 42 18.51 -0.25 1.67
N PHE A 43 18.94 -0.38 0.41
CA PHE A 43 19.56 -1.60 -0.12
C PHE A 43 20.77 -2.03 0.71
N ARG A 44 21.78 -1.16 0.85
CA ARG A 44 23.00 -1.47 1.62
C ARG A 44 22.75 -1.78 3.08
N SER A 45 21.64 -1.29 3.64
CA SER A 45 21.28 -1.50 5.05
C SER A 45 20.35 -2.70 5.27
N GLY A 46 19.93 -3.40 4.21
CA GLY A 46 18.96 -4.51 4.30
C GLY A 46 17.60 -4.05 4.82
N TYR A 47 17.18 -2.83 4.47
CA TYR A 47 15.85 -2.32 4.84
C TYR A 47 14.85 -2.63 3.73
N GLN A 48 13.70 -3.18 4.13
CA GLN A 48 12.54 -3.26 3.24
C GLN A 48 11.94 -1.86 3.07
N ALA A 49 11.37 -1.57 1.91
CA ALA A 49 10.88 -0.24 1.57
C ALA A 49 9.39 -0.22 1.20
N MET A 50 8.84 0.99 1.22
CA MET A 50 7.55 1.36 0.63
C MET A 50 7.77 2.54 -0.31
N VAL A 51 7.22 2.47 -1.52
CA VAL A 51 7.30 3.55 -2.51
C VAL A 51 5.93 3.84 -3.08
N SER A 52 5.65 5.12 -3.32
CA SER A 52 4.40 5.54 -3.93
C SER A 52 4.43 5.45 -5.44
N ALA A 53 3.35 4.96 -6.05
CA ALA A 53 3.19 4.98 -7.50
C ALA A 53 3.37 6.39 -8.10
N ASN A 54 2.96 7.44 -7.37
CA ASN A 54 3.16 8.82 -7.81
C ASN A 54 4.66 9.19 -7.94
N ALA A 55 5.58 8.55 -7.22
CA ALA A 55 7.02 8.78 -7.38
C ALA A 55 7.54 8.39 -8.78
N PHE A 56 6.81 7.52 -9.48
CA PHE A 56 7.14 7.06 -10.83
C PHE A 56 6.39 7.83 -11.93
N TYR A 57 5.35 8.59 -11.59
CA TYR A 57 4.52 9.27 -12.57
C TYR A 57 5.15 10.59 -13.06
N ASP A 58 5.48 10.68 -14.35
CA ASP A 58 5.93 11.90 -15.00
C ASP A 58 4.72 12.68 -15.50
N ARG A 59 4.35 13.76 -14.79
CA ARG A 59 3.20 14.60 -15.14
C ARG A 59 3.30 15.30 -16.49
N LYS A 60 4.52 15.63 -16.94
CA LYS A 60 4.70 16.31 -18.23
C LYS A 60 4.42 15.34 -19.38
N ARG A 61 4.84 14.09 -19.21
CA ARG A 61 4.61 13.02 -20.19
C ARG A 61 3.30 12.27 -19.98
N ARG A 62 2.63 12.51 -18.86
CA ARG A 62 1.40 11.84 -18.42
C ARG A 62 1.54 10.31 -18.41
N ALA A 63 2.70 9.81 -17.95
CA ALA A 63 3.01 8.39 -17.99
C ALA A 63 3.89 7.96 -16.81
N PHE A 64 3.76 6.69 -16.41
CA PHE A 64 4.70 6.07 -15.48
C PHE A 64 6.08 5.89 -16.14
N ARG A 65 7.14 6.04 -15.33
CA ARG A 65 8.53 5.94 -15.77
C ARG A 65 9.31 5.11 -14.76
N ILE A 66 9.58 3.87 -15.15
CA ILE A 66 10.54 3.00 -14.47
C ILE A 66 11.93 3.37 -14.99
N PRO A 67 12.90 3.73 -14.13
CA PRO A 67 14.28 3.95 -14.57
C PRO A 67 14.90 2.66 -15.10
N ASP A 68 15.69 2.75 -16.18
CA ASP A 68 16.41 1.59 -16.75
C ASP A 68 17.40 0.96 -15.75
N ALA A 69 17.96 1.78 -14.85
CA ALA A 69 18.78 1.36 -13.73
C ALA A 69 18.37 2.12 -12.46
N THR A 70 18.14 1.39 -11.37
CA THR A 70 17.79 1.96 -10.06
C THR A 70 18.21 1.00 -8.94
N ASP A 71 18.78 1.52 -7.84
CA ASP A 71 19.05 0.70 -6.65
C ASP A 71 17.77 0.11 -6.05
N LEU A 72 16.60 0.68 -6.39
CA LEU A 72 15.31 0.22 -5.89
C LEU A 72 14.96 -1.20 -6.37
N SER A 73 15.44 -1.64 -7.54
CA SER A 73 15.19 -3.01 -8.04
C SER A 73 15.85 -4.08 -7.17
N GLU A 74 16.85 -3.70 -6.39
CA GLU A 74 17.56 -4.59 -5.46
C GLU A 74 16.98 -4.55 -4.04
N VAL A 75 15.99 -3.67 -3.79
CA VAL A 75 15.32 -3.55 -2.50
C VAL A 75 14.02 -4.35 -2.54
N ASP A 76 13.72 -5.13 -1.50
CA ASP A 76 12.35 -5.61 -1.28
C ASP A 76 11.47 -4.40 -0.93
N PHE A 77 10.80 -3.87 -1.96
CA PHE A 77 9.87 -2.76 -1.80
C PHE A 77 8.44 -3.18 -2.09
N ALA A 78 7.53 -2.54 -1.36
CA ALA A 78 6.10 -2.58 -1.62
C ALA A 78 5.67 -1.29 -2.32
N LEU A 79 4.57 -1.35 -3.06
CA LEU A 79 4.05 -0.22 -3.83
C LEU A 79 2.70 0.26 -3.26
N ASP A 80 2.64 1.51 -2.79
CA ASP A 80 1.37 2.17 -2.50
C ASP A 80 0.72 2.72 -3.78
N SER A 81 -0.62 2.77 -3.79
CA SER A 81 -1.43 3.20 -4.93
C SER A 81 -1.34 4.70 -5.22
N ALA A 82 -0.77 5.48 -4.31
CA ALA A 82 -0.79 6.93 -4.26
C ALA A 82 -2.17 7.58 -3.98
N GLY A 83 -3.13 6.87 -3.36
CA GLY A 83 -4.47 7.40 -3.06
C GLY A 83 -4.49 8.75 -2.34
N PHE A 84 -3.63 8.93 -1.32
CA PHE A 84 -3.50 10.24 -0.64
C PHE A 84 -3.01 11.34 -1.59
N MET A 85 -2.02 11.06 -2.43
CA MET A 85 -1.48 12.02 -3.39
C MET A 85 -2.48 12.36 -4.49
N ALA A 86 -3.26 11.37 -4.95
CA ALA A 86 -4.33 11.56 -5.93
C ALA A 86 -5.40 12.52 -5.38
N ILE A 87 -5.86 12.32 -4.14
CA ILE A 87 -6.80 13.24 -3.49
C ILE A 87 -6.20 14.62 -3.28
N ALA A 88 -4.93 14.72 -2.86
CA ALA A 88 -4.27 16.01 -2.72
C ALA A 88 -4.19 16.78 -4.05
N LEU A 89 -3.95 16.09 -5.16
CA LEU A 89 -3.96 16.69 -6.50
C LEU A 89 -5.35 17.11 -6.92
N TRP A 90 -6.34 16.26 -6.68
CA TRP A 90 -7.73 16.60 -6.96
C TRP A 90 -8.18 17.86 -6.20
N LYS A 91 -7.80 18.01 -4.93
CA LYS A 91 -8.08 19.24 -4.16
C LYS A 91 -7.36 20.46 -4.73
N ALA A 92 -6.15 20.30 -5.25
CA ALA A 92 -5.35 21.41 -5.76
C ALA A 92 -5.72 21.83 -7.20
N HIS A 93 -6.18 20.88 -8.02
CA HIS A 93 -6.31 21.06 -9.47
C HIS A 93 -7.68 20.64 -10.03
N GLY A 94 -8.60 20.16 -9.19
CA GLY A 94 -9.92 19.68 -9.60
C GLY A 94 -9.89 18.26 -10.16
N THR A 95 -10.90 17.92 -10.95
CA THR A 95 -11.04 16.59 -11.57
C THR A 95 -9.78 16.22 -12.38
N GLN A 96 -9.30 15.00 -12.17
CA GLN A 96 -8.20 14.42 -12.94
C GLN A 96 -8.74 13.56 -14.10
N ASP A 97 -8.00 13.49 -15.20
CA ASP A 97 -8.44 12.79 -16.42
C ASP A 97 -8.40 11.25 -16.32
N GLY A 98 -7.79 10.71 -15.26
CA GLY A 98 -7.60 9.27 -15.08
C GLY A 98 -8.77 8.60 -14.35
N MET A 99 -8.46 7.64 -13.49
CA MET A 99 -9.49 6.86 -12.80
C MET A 99 -10.18 7.64 -11.67
N ALA A 100 -11.49 7.40 -11.52
CA ALA A 100 -12.37 7.97 -10.50
C ALA A 100 -12.39 9.51 -10.41
N GLY A 101 -11.89 10.21 -11.45
CA GLY A 101 -11.80 11.68 -11.44
C GLY A 101 -10.77 12.24 -10.44
N VAL A 102 -9.95 11.38 -9.82
CA VAL A 102 -8.99 11.78 -8.77
C VAL A 102 -7.56 11.37 -9.06
N TYR A 103 -7.35 10.30 -9.83
CA TYR A 103 -6.03 9.88 -10.25
C TYR A 103 -5.69 10.49 -11.62
N PRO A 104 -4.44 10.91 -11.86
CA PRO A 104 -4.05 11.45 -13.17
C PRO A 104 -3.75 10.36 -14.21
N TRP A 105 -3.81 9.09 -13.83
CA TRP A 105 -3.64 7.92 -14.68
C TRP A 105 -4.88 7.02 -14.65
N SER A 106 -5.11 6.29 -15.73
CA SER A 106 -6.14 5.26 -15.81
C SER A 106 -5.81 4.02 -14.97
N LEU A 107 -6.81 3.20 -14.71
CA LEU A 107 -6.62 1.92 -14.01
C LEU A 107 -5.68 0.98 -14.77
N SER A 108 -5.80 0.92 -16.10
CA SER A 108 -4.95 0.09 -16.94
C SER A 108 -3.49 0.56 -16.92
N GLU A 109 -3.22 1.86 -16.98
CA GLU A 109 -1.86 2.38 -16.83
C GLU A 109 -1.27 2.06 -15.45
N TYR A 110 -2.07 2.19 -14.39
CA TYR A 110 -1.65 1.83 -13.04
C TYR A 110 -1.30 0.35 -12.94
N LEU A 111 -2.20 -0.53 -13.40
CA LEU A 111 -2.01 -1.97 -13.28
C LEU A 111 -0.81 -2.44 -14.10
N ALA A 112 -0.64 -1.92 -15.32
CA ALA A 112 0.53 -2.24 -16.16
C ALA A 112 1.83 -1.84 -15.48
N PHE A 113 1.86 -0.67 -14.84
CA PHE A 113 3.02 -0.23 -14.08
C PHE A 113 3.26 -1.08 -12.82
N ALA A 114 2.21 -1.30 -12.02
CA ALA A 114 2.31 -1.98 -10.72
C ALA A 114 2.77 -3.44 -10.87
N THR A 115 2.37 -4.14 -11.94
CA THR A 115 2.80 -5.52 -12.19
C THR A 115 4.18 -5.62 -12.85
N GLN A 116 4.76 -4.51 -13.32
CA GLN A 116 6.08 -4.48 -13.99
C GLN A 116 7.20 -3.89 -13.12
N VAL A 117 6.86 -3.08 -12.11
CA VAL A 117 7.86 -2.33 -11.34
C VAL A 117 8.74 -3.23 -10.45
N GLY A 118 8.35 -4.49 -10.23
CA GLY A 118 9.11 -5.45 -9.41
C GLY A 118 8.84 -5.31 -7.91
N ALA A 119 7.71 -4.72 -7.51
CA ALA A 119 7.31 -4.66 -6.12
C ALA A 119 6.93 -6.05 -5.58
N SER A 120 7.29 -6.34 -4.33
CA SER A 120 6.90 -7.58 -3.65
C SER A 120 5.39 -7.73 -3.53
N TRP A 121 4.67 -6.61 -3.38
CA TRP A 121 3.23 -6.51 -3.50
C TRP A 121 2.85 -5.06 -3.82
N TYR A 122 1.63 -4.86 -4.33
CA TYR A 122 1.08 -3.54 -4.62
C TYR A 122 -0.34 -3.38 -4.08
N ALA A 123 -0.69 -2.16 -3.70
CA ALA A 123 -2.01 -1.79 -3.19
C ALA A 123 -3.03 -1.60 -4.32
N ALA A 124 -4.27 -2.02 -4.12
CA ALA A 124 -5.37 -1.56 -4.97
C ALA A 124 -5.56 -0.03 -4.79
N PRO A 125 -6.04 0.70 -5.82
CA PRO A 125 -6.41 2.10 -5.69
C PRO A 125 -7.50 2.33 -4.64
N ASP A 126 -7.41 3.44 -3.92
CA ASP A 126 -8.23 3.74 -2.75
C ASP A 126 -8.45 5.25 -2.58
N LEU A 127 -9.51 5.62 -1.86
CA LEU A 127 -9.81 7.02 -1.55
C LEU A 127 -9.67 7.26 -0.05
N CYS A 128 -8.67 8.06 0.33
CA CYS A 128 -8.37 8.34 1.73
C CYS A 128 -9.47 9.17 2.42
N CYS A 129 -9.64 8.97 3.72
CA CYS A 129 -10.75 9.44 4.55
C CYS A 129 -10.31 10.36 5.70
N GLU A 130 -9.11 10.93 5.65
CA GLU A 130 -8.66 11.86 6.69
C GLU A 130 -9.57 13.12 6.74
N PRO A 131 -9.78 13.74 7.91
CA PRO A 131 -10.66 14.90 8.06
C PRO A 131 -10.28 16.07 7.17
N GLU A 132 -9.00 16.19 6.81
CA GLU A 132 -8.52 17.22 5.88
C GLU A 132 -9.10 17.04 4.48
N VAL A 133 -9.59 15.86 4.10
CA VAL A 133 -10.09 15.53 2.76
C VAL A 133 -11.53 15.00 2.73
N ALA A 134 -12.04 14.49 3.87
CA ALA A 134 -13.40 14.00 4.04
C ALA A 134 -14.07 14.77 5.17
N GLY A 135 -14.89 15.77 4.82
CA GLY A 135 -15.47 16.72 5.76
C GLY A 135 -16.75 16.23 6.45
N SER A 136 -17.30 15.09 6.03
CA SER A 136 -18.57 14.58 6.55
C SER A 136 -18.63 13.05 6.57
N ALA A 137 -19.54 12.49 7.37
CA ALA A 137 -19.82 11.06 7.39
C ALA A 137 -20.29 10.52 6.02
N HIS A 138 -21.01 11.35 5.24
CA HIS A 138 -21.43 10.98 3.89
C HIS A 138 -20.25 10.87 2.93
N GLU A 139 -19.28 11.79 3.01
CA GLU A 139 -18.05 11.72 2.22
C GLU A 139 -17.19 10.51 2.60
N ILE A 140 -17.10 10.18 3.89
CA ILE A 140 -16.40 8.97 4.37
C ILE A 140 -17.07 7.72 3.80
N ASP A 141 -18.39 7.59 3.92
CA ASP A 141 -19.13 6.44 3.36
C ASP A 141 -18.95 6.33 1.83
N TYR A 142 -19.04 7.45 1.11
CA TYR A 142 -18.77 7.48 -0.33
C TYR A 142 -17.38 6.92 -0.65
N ARG A 143 -16.35 7.38 0.06
CA ARG A 143 -14.96 6.96 -0.15
C ARG A 143 -14.73 5.48 0.19
N VAL A 144 -15.38 4.98 1.25
CA VAL A 144 -15.38 3.55 1.60
C VAL A 144 -15.99 2.72 0.47
N ARG A 145 -17.16 3.10 -0.05
CA ARG A 145 -17.81 2.41 -1.18
C ARG A 145 -17.02 2.51 -2.48
N ALA A 146 -16.46 3.68 -2.76
CA ALA A 146 -15.63 3.92 -3.94
C ALA A 146 -14.34 3.10 -3.90
N THR A 147 -13.72 2.93 -2.73
CA THR A 147 -12.53 2.08 -2.55
C THR A 147 -12.86 0.61 -2.87
N ALA A 148 -13.99 0.08 -2.38
CA ALA A 148 -14.43 -1.27 -2.77
C ALA A 148 -14.73 -1.39 -4.28
N THR A 149 -15.27 -0.33 -4.89
CA THR A 149 -15.52 -0.28 -6.35
C THR A 149 -14.22 -0.28 -7.15
N LEU A 150 -13.20 0.44 -6.70
CA LEU A 150 -11.87 0.46 -7.32
C LEU A 150 -11.18 -0.91 -7.21
N LEU A 151 -11.34 -1.61 -6.08
CA LEU A 151 -10.87 -2.98 -5.92
C LEU A 151 -11.53 -3.92 -6.94
N GLU A 152 -12.86 -3.89 -7.06
CA GLU A 152 -13.60 -4.71 -8.04
C GLU A 152 -13.12 -4.41 -9.47
N ALA A 153 -12.98 -3.12 -9.83
CA ALA A 153 -12.48 -2.73 -11.15
C ALA A 153 -11.06 -3.28 -11.41
N THR A 154 -10.18 -3.22 -10.40
CA THR A 154 -8.81 -3.75 -10.48
C THR A 154 -8.81 -5.26 -10.71
N LEU A 155 -9.60 -6.02 -9.94
CA LEU A 155 -9.71 -7.47 -10.08
C LEU A 155 -10.30 -7.88 -11.43
N ARG A 156 -11.32 -7.17 -11.93
CA ARG A 156 -11.88 -7.40 -13.27
C ARG A 156 -10.84 -7.20 -14.37
N GLN A 157 -10.10 -6.10 -14.31
CA GLN A 157 -9.07 -5.79 -15.30
C GLN A 157 -7.95 -6.85 -15.28
N LEU A 158 -7.52 -7.24 -14.07
CA LEU A 158 -6.50 -8.27 -13.89
C LEU A 158 -6.96 -9.63 -14.41
N TRP A 159 -8.20 -10.04 -14.11
CA TRP A 159 -8.78 -11.28 -14.62
C TRP A 159 -8.76 -11.34 -16.15
N VAL A 160 -9.18 -10.25 -16.81
CA VAL A 160 -9.13 -10.14 -18.28
C VAL A 160 -7.70 -10.30 -18.80
N TRP A 161 -6.73 -9.63 -18.18
CA TRP A 161 -5.32 -9.74 -18.60
C TRP A 161 -4.74 -11.13 -18.37
N GLN A 162 -5.03 -11.76 -17.23
CA GLN A 162 -4.58 -13.11 -16.96
C GLN A 162 -5.14 -14.11 -17.98
N ASN A 163 -6.43 -13.99 -18.33
CA ASN A 163 -7.05 -14.82 -19.37
C ASN A 163 -6.38 -14.65 -20.73
N GLU A 164 -5.98 -13.44 -21.09
CA GLU A 164 -5.27 -13.20 -22.35
C GLU A 164 -3.87 -13.82 -22.34
N VAL A 165 -3.09 -13.61 -21.27
CA VAL A 165 -1.73 -14.15 -21.14
C VAL A 165 -1.74 -15.67 -21.01
N ALA A 166 -2.75 -16.26 -20.37
CA ALA A 166 -2.91 -17.71 -20.23
C ALA A 166 -3.08 -18.44 -21.57
N LYS A 167 -3.41 -17.74 -22.67
CA LYS A 167 -3.41 -18.32 -24.02
C LYS A 167 -2.00 -18.68 -24.51
N GLN A 168 -0.97 -18.06 -23.93
CA GLN A 168 0.42 -18.15 -24.40
C GLN A 168 1.38 -18.65 -23.31
N CYS A 169 0.97 -18.67 -22.05
CA CYS A 169 1.81 -18.96 -20.89
C CYS A 169 1.11 -19.94 -19.93
N ASN A 170 1.89 -20.69 -19.16
CA ASN A 170 1.35 -21.54 -18.10
C ASN A 170 0.88 -20.71 -16.88
N ALA A 171 0.10 -21.34 -16.01
CA ALA A 171 -0.50 -20.70 -14.83
C ALA A 171 0.52 -20.04 -13.91
N ARG A 172 1.70 -20.66 -13.71
CA ARG A 172 2.77 -20.10 -12.86
C ARG A 172 3.34 -18.82 -13.44
N THR A 173 3.59 -18.78 -14.74
CA THR A 173 4.06 -17.58 -15.44
C THR A 173 3.02 -16.46 -15.35
N VAL A 174 1.74 -16.78 -15.56
CA VAL A 174 0.64 -15.81 -15.42
C VAL A 174 0.60 -15.23 -14.00
N ALA A 175 0.65 -16.08 -12.96
CA ALA A 175 0.61 -15.65 -11.57
C ALA A 175 1.79 -14.74 -11.20
N ASN A 176 3.00 -15.05 -11.70
CA ASN A 176 4.20 -14.24 -11.45
C ASN A 176 4.16 -12.90 -12.18
N MET A 177 3.61 -12.85 -13.40
CA MET A 177 3.53 -11.62 -14.19
C MET A 177 2.41 -10.69 -13.75
N LEU A 178 1.32 -11.24 -13.22
CA LEU A 178 0.08 -10.52 -12.97
C LEU A 178 -0.50 -10.86 -11.59
N PRO A 179 0.23 -10.66 -10.47
CA PRO A 179 -0.27 -11.01 -9.14
C PRO A 179 -1.47 -10.12 -8.73
N PRO A 180 -2.41 -10.61 -7.90
CA PRO A 180 -3.50 -9.78 -7.38
C PRO A 180 -3.02 -8.72 -6.39
N PRO A 181 -3.68 -7.55 -6.32
CA PRO A 181 -3.32 -6.48 -5.38
C PRO A 181 -3.70 -6.83 -3.94
N ILE A 182 -3.07 -6.15 -2.97
CA ILE A 182 -3.64 -6.09 -1.63
C ILE A 182 -4.85 -5.14 -1.59
N PRO A 183 -5.99 -5.52 -0.99
CA PRO A 183 -7.12 -4.62 -0.83
C PRO A 183 -6.83 -3.63 0.30
N ILE A 184 -7.44 -2.44 0.24
CA ILE A 184 -7.28 -1.38 1.23
C ILE A 184 -8.62 -1.14 1.94
N LEU A 185 -8.59 -1.15 3.28
CA LEU A 185 -9.70 -0.68 4.09
C LEU A 185 -9.56 0.82 4.34
N GLN A 186 -10.65 1.54 4.15
CA GLN A 186 -10.74 2.98 4.39
C GLN A 186 -11.80 3.30 5.44
N GLY A 187 -11.71 4.48 6.03
CA GLY A 187 -12.62 4.91 7.09
C GLY A 187 -11.97 5.93 8.02
N TRP A 188 -12.76 6.45 8.97
CA TRP A 188 -12.24 7.31 10.04
C TRP A 188 -12.50 6.74 11.43
N ARG A 189 -13.74 6.29 11.66
CA ARG A 189 -14.22 5.63 12.88
C ARG A 189 -14.12 4.11 12.76
N PRO A 190 -14.04 3.36 13.87
CA PRO A 190 -14.05 1.90 13.86
C PRO A 190 -15.15 1.27 13.00
N ALA A 191 -16.38 1.78 13.09
CA ALA A 191 -17.51 1.30 12.29
C ALA A 191 -17.32 1.46 10.77
N ASP A 192 -16.61 2.51 10.33
CA ASP A 192 -16.31 2.72 8.91
C ASP A 192 -15.39 1.61 8.39
N TYR A 193 -14.39 1.20 9.19
CA TYR A 193 -13.47 0.13 8.83
C TYR A 193 -14.14 -1.25 8.81
N LEU A 194 -15.10 -1.51 9.70
CA LEU A 194 -15.94 -2.71 9.60
C LEU A 194 -16.74 -2.74 8.32
N ARG A 195 -17.37 -1.62 7.98
CA ARG A 195 -18.13 -1.48 6.75
C ARG A 195 -17.23 -1.67 5.53
N SER A 196 -16.02 -1.10 5.57
CA SER A 196 -15.03 -1.28 4.51
C SER A 196 -14.60 -2.74 4.39
N LEU A 197 -14.37 -3.44 5.50
CA LEU A 197 -14.02 -4.86 5.49
C LEU A 197 -15.15 -5.70 4.88
N GLU A 198 -16.40 -5.44 5.28
CA GLU A 198 -17.57 -6.12 4.74
C GLU A 198 -17.66 -5.96 3.22
N LEU A 199 -17.56 -4.73 2.71
CA LEU A 199 -17.60 -4.44 1.27
C LEU A 199 -16.42 -5.06 0.52
N THR A 200 -15.21 -4.98 1.09
CA THR A 200 -14.01 -5.62 0.53
C THR A 200 -14.21 -7.12 0.42
N MET A 201 -14.74 -7.79 1.45
CA MET A 201 -14.97 -9.23 1.41
C MET A 201 -16.10 -9.63 0.47
N GLN A 202 -17.14 -8.80 0.32
CA GLN A 202 -18.19 -9.02 -0.68
C GLN A 202 -17.62 -8.98 -2.11
N VAL A 203 -16.70 -8.07 -2.39
CA VAL A 203 -15.97 -8.02 -3.66
C VAL A 203 -15.07 -9.25 -3.79
N TRP A 204 -14.18 -9.47 -2.82
CA TRP A 204 -13.16 -10.53 -2.86
C TRP A 204 -13.74 -11.92 -3.11
N ARG A 205 -14.82 -12.28 -2.40
CA ARG A 205 -15.44 -13.61 -2.51
C ARG A 205 -16.04 -13.92 -3.88
N ARG A 206 -16.34 -12.91 -4.71
CA ARG A 206 -16.80 -13.14 -6.10
C ARG A 206 -15.69 -13.67 -7.00
N TRP A 207 -14.44 -13.43 -6.59
CA TRP A 207 -13.23 -13.79 -7.29
C TRP A 207 -12.58 -15.05 -6.70
N GLU A 208 -13.14 -15.64 -5.65
CA GLU A 208 -12.74 -16.96 -5.16
C GLU A 208 -13.36 -18.06 -6.06
N PRO A 209 -12.65 -19.17 -6.36
CA PRO A 209 -11.32 -19.53 -5.87
C PRO A 209 -10.17 -19.08 -6.78
N TRP A 210 -10.40 -18.17 -7.75
CA TRP A 210 -9.33 -17.68 -8.62
C TRP A 210 -8.22 -16.98 -7.82
N ILE A 211 -8.60 -16.12 -6.88
CA ILE A 211 -7.74 -15.63 -5.81
C ILE A 211 -8.00 -16.40 -4.52
N ALA A 212 -6.96 -16.60 -3.72
CA ALA A 212 -7.11 -17.13 -2.35
C ALA A 212 -7.72 -16.05 -1.44
N PRO A 213 -8.19 -16.40 -0.23
CA PRO A 213 -8.47 -15.40 0.81
C PRO A 213 -7.28 -14.44 0.97
N PRO A 214 -7.52 -13.14 1.24
CA PRO A 214 -6.46 -12.15 1.22
C PRO A 214 -5.45 -12.43 2.34
N ALA A 215 -4.18 -12.61 1.99
CA ALA A 215 -3.11 -12.84 2.96
C ALA A 215 -2.67 -11.54 3.66
N LEU A 216 -2.71 -10.43 2.92
CA LEU A 216 -2.43 -9.10 3.44
C LEU A 216 -3.56 -8.13 3.06
N ILE A 217 -4.01 -7.32 4.03
CA ILE A 217 -5.01 -6.27 3.85
C ILE A 217 -4.40 -4.95 4.33
N GLY A 218 -4.50 -3.90 3.53
CA GLY A 218 -4.04 -2.57 3.89
C GLY A 218 -5.03 -1.79 4.74
N ILE A 219 -4.55 -0.96 5.65
CA ILE A 219 -5.35 0.02 6.40
C ILE A 219 -4.91 1.44 6.03
N GLY A 220 -5.77 2.14 5.29
CA GLY A 220 -5.57 3.54 4.93
C GLY A 220 -5.94 4.52 6.04
N SER A 221 -5.60 5.80 5.84
CA SER A 221 -5.95 6.90 6.77
C SER A 221 -5.38 6.75 8.20
N VAL A 222 -4.20 6.12 8.32
CA VAL A 222 -3.54 5.86 9.61
C VAL A 222 -2.53 6.95 10.01
N CYS A 223 -1.88 7.61 9.06
CA CYS A 223 -0.79 8.56 9.35
C CYS A 223 -1.20 9.79 10.20
N ARG A 224 -2.47 10.21 10.13
CA ARG A 224 -2.95 11.46 10.75
C ARG A 224 -3.68 11.29 12.08
N ARG A 225 -3.99 10.06 12.48
CA ARG A 225 -4.75 9.77 13.71
C ARG A 225 -3.86 9.79 14.96
N ALA A 226 -4.47 10.16 16.08
CA ALA A 226 -3.90 9.94 17.41
C ALA A 226 -3.90 8.44 17.74
N LEU A 227 -3.02 7.99 18.64
CA LEU A 227 -2.93 6.57 18.98
C LEU A 227 -4.15 6.09 19.79
N HIS A 228 -4.44 6.78 20.90
CA HIS A 228 -5.44 6.35 21.91
C HIS A 228 -6.72 7.17 21.92
N HIS A 229 -7.03 7.92 20.86
CA HIS A 229 -8.33 8.59 20.82
C HIS A 229 -9.44 7.52 20.85
N ARG A 230 -10.38 7.63 21.79
CA ARG A 230 -11.41 6.60 22.02
C ARG A 230 -12.17 6.22 20.74
N ASP A 231 -12.56 7.22 19.95
CA ASP A 231 -13.48 7.00 18.82
C ASP A 231 -12.79 7.00 17.44
N HIS A 232 -11.53 7.44 17.37
CA HIS A 232 -10.81 7.72 16.12
C HIS A 232 -9.33 7.33 16.21
N GLY A 233 -8.92 6.69 17.30
CA GLY A 233 -7.53 6.29 17.52
C GLY A 233 -7.18 5.10 16.64
N LEU A 234 -5.88 4.91 16.39
CA LEU A 234 -5.44 3.70 15.68
C LEU A 234 -5.82 2.44 16.48
N MET A 235 -5.61 2.42 17.80
CA MET A 235 -5.92 1.25 18.61
C MET A 235 -7.42 0.94 18.66
N ALA A 236 -8.29 1.96 18.62
CA ALA A 236 -9.74 1.76 18.56
C ALA A 236 -10.16 1.07 17.26
N VAL A 237 -9.56 1.46 16.13
CA VAL A 237 -9.81 0.80 14.83
C VAL A 237 -9.27 -0.63 14.82
N LEU A 238 -8.07 -0.84 15.36
CA LEU A 238 -7.46 -2.17 15.41
C LEU A 238 -8.26 -3.11 16.32
N ALA A 239 -8.67 -2.66 17.51
CA ALA A 239 -9.51 -3.44 18.41
C ALA A 239 -10.84 -3.85 17.76
N GLU A 240 -11.43 -3.00 16.92
CA GLU A 240 -12.68 -3.33 16.23
C GLU A 240 -12.48 -4.37 15.12
N LEU A 241 -11.30 -4.40 14.47
CA LEU A 241 -10.97 -5.37 13.42
C LEU A 241 -10.46 -6.71 13.98
N GLU A 242 -10.06 -6.75 15.25
CA GLU A 242 -9.55 -7.96 15.90
C GLU A 242 -10.57 -9.10 15.83
N GLY A 243 -10.13 -10.28 15.41
CA GLY A 243 -10.97 -11.46 15.26
C GLY A 243 -11.98 -11.42 14.09
N ARG A 244 -12.04 -10.34 13.32
CA ARG A 244 -12.96 -10.20 12.16
C ARG A 244 -12.29 -10.36 10.80
N LEU A 245 -10.96 -10.32 10.76
CA LEU A 245 -10.20 -10.54 9.53
C LEU A 245 -10.37 -11.99 9.03
N PRO A 246 -10.27 -12.23 7.71
CA PRO A 246 -10.21 -13.59 7.18
C PRO A 246 -9.12 -14.42 7.85
N GLU A 247 -9.32 -15.73 7.96
CA GLU A 247 -8.35 -16.60 8.59
C GLU A 247 -6.98 -16.50 7.90
N GLY A 248 -5.94 -16.26 8.70
CA GLY A 248 -4.56 -16.10 8.22
C GLY A 248 -4.25 -14.73 7.60
N ALA A 249 -5.23 -13.84 7.43
CA ALA A 249 -4.98 -12.48 6.93
C ALA A 249 -4.21 -11.66 7.97
N ARG A 250 -3.22 -10.90 7.49
CA ARG A 250 -2.51 -9.88 8.29
C ARG A 250 -2.79 -8.48 7.76
N LEU A 251 -2.49 -7.47 8.57
CA LEU A 251 -2.61 -6.08 8.17
C LEU A 251 -1.30 -5.44 7.74
N HIS A 252 -1.37 -4.58 6.73
CA HIS A 252 -0.39 -3.52 6.50
C HIS A 252 -0.95 -2.17 6.95
N LEU A 253 -0.29 -1.46 7.86
CA LEU A 253 -0.75 -0.13 8.29
C LEU A 253 0.06 0.97 7.60
N PHE A 254 -0.62 1.80 6.81
CA PHE A 254 0.04 2.81 5.99
C PHE A 254 0.46 4.06 6.78
N GLY A 255 1.75 4.40 6.76
CA GLY A 255 2.28 5.63 7.32
C GLY A 255 2.19 5.74 8.85
N VAL A 256 2.39 4.64 9.58
CA VAL A 256 2.40 4.62 11.05
C VAL A 256 3.52 5.53 11.60
N LYS A 257 3.20 6.27 12.66
CA LYS A 257 4.16 7.11 13.39
C LYS A 257 4.82 6.34 14.53
N GLY A 258 6.01 6.78 14.91
CA GLY A 258 6.87 6.11 15.90
C GLY A 258 6.21 5.82 17.25
N ALA A 259 5.34 6.71 17.72
CA ALA A 259 4.64 6.55 18.99
C ALA A 259 3.75 5.29 19.05
N CYS A 260 3.31 4.77 17.91
CA CYS A 260 2.38 3.65 17.83
C CYS A 260 3.07 2.28 17.74
N LEU A 261 4.39 2.26 17.52
CA LEU A 261 5.10 1.05 17.07
C LEU A 261 5.18 -0.03 18.14
N GLU A 262 5.40 0.35 19.39
CA GLU A 262 5.49 -0.58 20.52
C GLU A 262 4.19 -1.36 20.75
N GLU A 263 3.04 -0.72 20.54
CA GLU A 263 1.74 -1.36 20.69
C GLU A 263 1.37 -2.19 19.47
N VAL A 264 1.62 -1.65 18.27
CA VAL A 264 1.36 -2.37 17.02
C VAL A 264 2.18 -3.66 16.94
N ARG A 265 3.42 -3.67 17.44
CA ARG A 265 4.25 -4.89 17.44
C ARG A 265 3.66 -6.03 18.29
N LYS A 266 2.85 -5.71 19.30
CA LYS A 266 2.19 -6.70 20.15
C LYS A 266 1.01 -7.39 19.46
N LEU A 267 0.60 -6.91 18.28
CA LEU A 267 -0.52 -7.44 17.52
C LEU A 267 -0.01 -8.42 16.45
N PRO A 268 -0.10 -9.75 16.66
CA PRO A 268 0.50 -10.74 15.76
C PRO A 268 -0.14 -10.74 14.36
N TRP A 269 -1.37 -10.25 14.25
CA TRP A 269 -2.13 -10.12 13.01
C TRP A 269 -1.84 -8.79 12.27
N VAL A 270 -0.98 -7.91 12.80
CA VAL A 270 -0.37 -6.83 12.01
C VAL A 270 0.94 -7.32 11.44
N GLY A 271 1.02 -7.39 10.11
CA GLY A 271 2.17 -7.99 9.45
C GLY A 271 3.20 -7.05 8.89
N SER A 272 2.79 -5.86 8.51
CA SER A 272 3.76 -4.84 8.16
C SER A 272 3.23 -3.44 8.39
N ILE A 273 4.14 -2.49 8.37
CA ILE A 273 3.88 -1.06 8.48
C ILE A 273 4.89 -0.34 7.62
N ASP A 274 4.56 0.89 7.22
CA ASP A 274 5.54 1.79 6.63
C ASP A 274 5.56 3.16 7.35
N SER A 275 6.65 3.89 7.16
CA SER A 275 6.71 5.28 7.59
C SER A 275 7.71 6.12 6.80
N MET A 276 7.29 7.33 6.45
CA MET A 276 8.15 8.40 5.95
C MET A 276 8.43 9.47 7.03
N ALA A 277 8.13 9.18 8.30
CA ALA A 277 8.30 10.14 9.40
C ALA A 277 9.76 10.62 9.56
N PHE A 278 10.73 9.74 9.33
CA PHE A 278 12.16 10.11 9.37
C PHE A 278 12.49 11.21 8.35
N ASP A 279 11.94 11.12 7.14
CA ASP A 279 12.24 12.03 6.04
C ASP A 279 11.64 13.41 6.28
N VAL A 280 10.38 13.42 6.71
CA VAL A 280 9.67 14.65 7.08
C VAL A 280 10.35 15.31 8.28
N GLY A 281 10.76 14.52 9.28
CA GLY A 281 11.52 14.99 10.44
C GLY A 281 12.85 15.61 10.04
N ALA A 282 13.66 14.91 9.25
CA ALA A 282 14.95 15.38 8.75
C ALA A 282 14.83 16.72 8.01
N ARG A 283 13.85 16.82 7.10
CA ARG A 283 13.56 18.04 6.34
C ARG A 283 13.19 19.23 7.24
N ARG A 284 12.36 18.99 8.26
CA ARG A 284 11.93 20.02 9.20
C ARG A 284 13.07 20.46 10.12
N ALA A 285 13.85 19.51 10.64
CA ALA A 285 15.01 19.81 11.46
C ALA A 285 16.05 20.65 10.69
N ALA A 286 16.38 20.25 9.46
CA ALA A 286 17.29 21.00 8.60
C ALA A 286 16.79 22.44 8.35
N LEU A 287 15.49 22.63 8.13
CA LEU A 287 14.88 23.96 7.97
C LEU A 287 14.99 24.81 9.24
N ILE A 288 14.63 24.25 10.40
CA ILE A 288 14.68 24.94 11.70
C ILE A 288 16.11 25.32 12.07
N GLU A 289 17.08 24.44 11.81
CA GLU A 289 18.49 24.64 12.12
C GLU A 289 19.24 25.47 11.06
N GLY A 290 18.60 25.84 9.95
CA GLY A 290 19.23 26.59 8.87
C GLY A 290 20.33 25.82 8.13
N LYS A 291 20.25 24.48 8.08
CA LYS A 291 21.25 23.61 7.44
C LYS A 291 20.73 23.01 6.14
N SER A 292 21.65 22.64 5.25
CA SER A 292 21.33 21.95 4.01
C SER A 292 20.72 20.56 4.26
N ASN A 293 19.54 20.31 3.69
CA ASN A 293 18.88 19.01 3.71
C ASN A 293 19.47 18.05 2.67
N THR A 294 20.63 17.45 2.99
CA THR A 294 21.34 16.55 2.09
C THR A 294 20.77 15.12 2.13
N ILE A 295 21.02 14.34 1.06
CA ILE A 295 20.68 12.90 1.04
C ILE A 295 21.43 12.15 2.15
N GLN A 296 22.68 12.52 2.44
CA GLN A 296 23.47 11.92 3.51
C GLN A 296 22.82 12.14 4.89
N HIS A 297 22.31 13.36 5.15
CA HIS A 297 21.58 13.64 6.39
C HIS A 297 20.32 12.76 6.49
N ARG A 298 19.48 12.75 5.45
CA ARG A 298 18.25 11.94 5.42
C ARG A 298 18.51 10.43 5.54
N ALA A 299 19.60 9.92 4.97
CA ALA A 299 20.02 8.53 5.11
C ALA A 299 20.42 8.17 6.55
N LYS A 300 21.14 9.05 7.25
CA LYS A 300 21.44 8.88 8.68
C LYS A 300 20.16 8.85 9.52
N GLU A 301 19.21 9.74 9.22
CA GLU A 301 17.92 9.79 9.90
C GLU A 301 17.06 8.53 9.64
N MET A 302 17.12 7.98 8.43
CA MET A 302 16.51 6.69 8.11
C MET A 302 17.06 5.57 8.98
N THR A 303 18.39 5.44 9.09
CA THR A 303 19.01 4.42 9.94
C THR A 303 18.70 4.62 11.40
N ARG A 304 18.75 5.85 11.91
CA ARG A 304 18.37 6.17 13.29
C ARG A 304 16.95 5.68 13.57
N TRP A 305 16.01 6.04 12.70
CA TRP A 305 14.63 5.59 12.80
C TRP A 305 14.51 4.06 12.78
N MET A 306 15.19 3.39 11.84
CA MET A 306 15.09 1.94 11.73
C MET A 306 15.71 1.20 12.91
N ILE A 307 16.80 1.69 13.50
CA ILE A 307 17.44 1.06 14.67
C ILE A 307 16.56 1.26 15.91
N GLU A 308 16.15 2.49 16.20
CA GLU A 308 15.27 2.81 17.35
C GLU A 308 13.99 1.96 17.33
N ARG A 309 13.51 1.58 16.13
CA ARG A 309 12.26 0.85 15.94
C ARG A 309 12.44 -0.63 15.59
N ARG A 310 13.67 -1.12 15.50
CA ARG A 310 13.99 -2.57 15.46
C ARG A 310 14.43 -3.10 16.83
N CYS A 311 14.98 -2.24 17.70
CA CYS A 311 15.58 -2.63 18.98
C CYS A 311 14.74 -2.35 20.24
N ALA A 312 13.80 -1.41 20.20
CA ALA A 312 12.66 -1.43 21.12
C ALA A 312 11.71 -2.52 20.66
#